data_AF-A0A2E7RJT6-F1
#
_entry.id   AF-A0A2E7RJT6-F1
#
_cell.length_a   1.000
_cell.length_b   1.000
_cell.length_c   1.000
_cell.angle_alpha   90.00
_cell.angle_beta   90.00
_cell.angle_gamma   90.00
#
_symmetry.space_group_name_H-M   'P 1'
#
loop_
_entity.id
_entity.type
_entity.pdbx_description
1 polymer ?
#
loop_
_entity_poly.entity_id
_entity_poly.type
_entity_poly.pdbx_seq_one_letter_code
_entity_poly.pdbx_strand_id
1 'polypeptide(L)'
;LLDDSNFDGEPDLAIGEPGNSHIEVLDLANPTAPLLVLDGTLGARMGWSMTRLSDSNGSGKSDFVASGTRISTGAGTSTGAISHWTPPDTDLDPPATTVTSTWLLGDDVTITVDNLRDPCDLYFYAGKSITPTTSAEGFDLDIGNFQQFSTPTGGDYFFLASNVTGGTKTITVPIPLTMSAGSPLIFQVGTKTSSPFLRVSPLDPDDGGLLVAPPFQLDYSPPPAAGATTDLEANFGHPNEKIYFFYGTSTGSAGYLGFIVNTGLSAPTMIANIVADATGTANSSIGIPAGTTGFPLYFSAVSWINLNELLDVTEELTIG
;
A
#
# COMPACT_ATOMS: atom_id res chain seq x y z
N LEU A 1 -8.07 39.58 -16.41
CA LEU A 1 -6.95 39.23 -15.52
C LEU A 1 -7.46 38.20 -14.54
N LEU A 2 -6.93 36.99 -14.63
CA LEU A 2 -7.08 35.96 -13.63
C LEU A 2 -6.04 36.21 -12.54
N ASP A 3 -6.10 35.42 -11.47
CA ASP A 3 -4.92 35.30 -10.61
C ASP A 3 -3.90 34.38 -11.32
N ASP A 4 -2.78 34.10 -10.66
CA ASP A 4 -1.77 33.13 -11.08
C ASP A 4 -2.37 31.72 -11.09
N SER A 5 -2.75 31.21 -12.27
CA SER A 5 -3.51 29.97 -12.47
C SER A 5 -2.60 28.74 -12.66
N ASN A 6 -1.30 28.94 -12.91
CA ASN A 6 -0.28 27.91 -13.11
C ASN A 6 0.77 27.86 -11.98
N PHE A 7 0.62 28.71 -10.95
CA PHE A 7 1.47 28.81 -9.76
C PHE A 7 2.90 29.36 -10.01
N ASP A 8 3.10 30.13 -11.07
CA ASP A 8 4.41 30.73 -11.36
C ASP A 8 4.68 32.06 -10.62
N GLY A 9 3.70 32.55 -9.86
CA GLY A 9 3.76 33.77 -9.08
C GLY A 9 3.30 35.03 -9.83
N GLU A 10 2.94 34.94 -11.11
CA GLU A 10 2.44 36.07 -11.91
C GLU A 10 0.97 35.86 -12.33
N PRO A 11 0.14 36.93 -12.40
CA PRO A 11 -1.25 36.80 -12.81
C PRO A 11 -1.42 36.36 -14.28
N ASP A 12 -2.47 35.60 -14.60
CA ASP A 12 -2.75 35.19 -15.98
C ASP A 12 -3.81 36.03 -16.70
N LEU A 13 -3.95 35.83 -18.00
CA LEU A 13 -4.94 36.52 -18.83
C LEU A 13 -5.85 35.57 -19.61
N ALA A 14 -7.14 35.53 -19.26
CA ALA A 14 -8.18 34.95 -20.11
C ALA A 14 -8.65 35.95 -21.19
N ILE A 15 -8.68 35.51 -22.44
CA ILE A 15 -9.16 36.26 -23.61
C ILE A 15 -10.27 35.47 -24.30
N GLY A 16 -11.40 36.12 -24.56
CA GLY A 16 -12.51 35.55 -25.29
C GLY A 16 -12.56 36.08 -26.72
N GLU A 17 -12.69 35.18 -27.69
CA GLU A 17 -12.90 35.49 -29.09
C GLU A 17 -14.27 34.96 -29.56
N PRO A 18 -15.35 35.67 -29.23
CA PRO A 18 -16.71 35.17 -29.50
C PRO A 18 -17.05 35.03 -30.98
N GLY A 19 -16.32 35.68 -31.88
CA GLY A 19 -16.47 35.48 -33.32
C GLY A 19 -16.19 34.03 -33.72
N ASN A 20 -15.15 33.45 -33.12
CA ASN A 20 -14.70 32.08 -33.36
C ASN A 20 -15.23 31.10 -32.31
N SER A 21 -15.94 31.59 -31.28
CA SER A 21 -16.39 30.79 -30.14
C SER A 21 -15.21 30.14 -29.43
N HIS A 22 -14.21 30.95 -29.11
CA HIS A 22 -12.91 30.50 -28.64
C HIS A 22 -12.50 31.28 -27.39
N ILE A 23 -11.77 30.65 -26.47
CA ILE A 23 -11.19 31.27 -25.28
C ILE A 23 -9.77 30.74 -25.11
N GLU A 24 -8.84 31.63 -24.80
CA GLU A 24 -7.47 31.27 -24.39
C GLU A 24 -7.18 31.83 -23.01
N VAL A 25 -6.42 31.07 -22.22
CA VAL A 25 -5.75 31.57 -21.01
C VAL A 25 -4.27 31.65 -21.32
N LEU A 26 -3.70 32.84 -21.20
CA LEU A 26 -2.29 33.12 -21.47
C LEU A 26 -1.53 33.29 -20.16
N ASP A 27 -0.39 32.63 -20.09
CA ASP A 27 0.66 32.85 -19.09
C ASP A 27 1.31 34.22 -19.36
N LEU A 28 1.25 35.13 -18.39
CA LEU A 28 1.89 36.45 -18.52
C LEU A 28 3.39 36.43 -18.18
N ALA A 29 3.88 35.46 -17.40
CA ALA A 29 5.30 35.26 -17.15
C ALA A 29 6.00 34.69 -18.39
N ASN A 30 5.33 33.81 -19.15
CA ASN A 30 5.85 33.15 -20.34
C ASN A 30 4.79 32.95 -21.45
N PRO A 31 4.49 33.99 -22.25
CA PRO A 31 3.40 33.97 -23.24
C PRO A 31 3.73 33.19 -24.53
N THR A 32 4.57 32.15 -24.45
CA THR A 32 4.96 31.35 -25.62
C THR A 32 3.90 30.33 -26.04
N ALA A 33 3.04 29.91 -25.11
CA ALA A 33 1.87 29.07 -25.37
C ALA A 33 0.73 29.39 -24.39
N PRO A 34 -0.54 29.25 -24.79
CA PRO A 34 -1.66 29.35 -23.87
C PRO A 34 -1.64 28.20 -22.84
N LEU A 35 -1.95 28.51 -21.58
CA LEU A 35 -2.17 27.55 -20.49
C LEU A 35 -3.42 26.70 -20.75
N LEU A 36 -4.43 27.29 -21.39
CA LEU A 36 -5.70 26.66 -21.69
C LEU A 36 -6.25 27.20 -23.00
N VAL A 37 -6.77 26.31 -23.84
CA VAL A 37 -7.50 26.65 -25.06
C VAL A 37 -8.84 25.95 -25.04
N LEU A 38 -9.92 26.71 -25.27
CA LEU A 38 -11.28 26.22 -25.24
C LEU A 38 -11.99 26.61 -26.52
N ASP A 39 -12.48 25.60 -27.23
CA ASP A 39 -13.30 25.78 -28.43
C ASP A 39 -14.75 25.38 -28.15
N GLY A 40 -15.65 26.30 -28.46
CA GLY A 40 -17.09 26.08 -28.45
C GLY A 40 -17.58 25.72 -29.85
N THR A 41 -18.82 25.26 -29.94
CA THR A 41 -19.48 25.07 -31.24
C THR A 41 -19.50 26.38 -32.02
N LEU A 42 -19.10 26.36 -33.30
CA LEU A 42 -19.09 27.56 -34.13
C LEU A 42 -20.44 28.28 -34.10
N GLY A 43 -20.41 29.60 -33.84
CA GLY A 43 -21.61 30.43 -33.71
C GLY A 43 -22.22 30.46 -32.31
N ALA A 44 -21.73 29.65 -31.36
CA ALA A 44 -22.13 29.68 -29.95
C ALA A 44 -21.76 30.99 -29.25
N ARG A 45 -20.78 31.72 -29.80
CA ARG A 45 -20.23 32.95 -29.23
C ARG A 45 -19.69 32.73 -27.83
N MET A 46 -18.96 31.64 -27.65
CA MET A 46 -18.23 31.37 -26.41
C MET A 46 -17.20 32.48 -26.16
N GLY A 47 -17.09 32.96 -24.92
CA GLY A 47 -16.20 34.08 -24.57
C GLY A 47 -16.82 35.47 -24.82
N TRP A 48 -18.13 35.57 -25.15
CA TRP A 48 -18.80 36.86 -25.36
C TRP A 48 -18.82 37.73 -24.10
N SER A 49 -18.97 37.09 -22.95
CA SER A 49 -18.75 37.71 -21.65
C SER A 49 -17.98 36.74 -20.77
N MET A 50 -17.07 37.27 -19.98
CA MET A 50 -16.29 36.50 -19.02
C MET A 50 -16.25 37.26 -17.70
N THR A 51 -16.23 36.53 -16.59
CA THR A 51 -15.91 37.11 -15.29
C THR A 51 -15.02 36.17 -14.52
N ARG A 52 -14.08 36.75 -13.80
CA ARG A 52 -13.37 36.05 -12.74
C ARG A 52 -14.36 35.70 -11.64
N LEU A 53 -14.25 34.51 -11.10
CA LEU A 53 -14.92 34.10 -9.87
C LEU A 53 -13.88 34.06 -8.74
N SER A 54 -14.37 34.00 -7.51
CA SER A 54 -13.50 33.59 -6.41
C SER A 54 -13.05 32.14 -6.62
N ASP A 55 -12.02 31.73 -5.88
CA ASP A 55 -11.61 30.34 -5.71
C ASP A 55 -12.78 29.48 -5.20
N SER A 56 -13.51 28.83 -6.11
CA SER A 56 -14.67 28.00 -5.76
C SER A 56 -14.31 26.52 -5.68
N ASN A 57 -13.16 26.14 -6.24
CA ASN A 57 -12.58 24.81 -6.09
C ASN A 57 -11.67 24.73 -4.84
N GLY A 58 -11.33 25.81 -4.15
CA GLY A 58 -10.41 25.75 -3.00
C GLY A 58 -8.96 25.46 -3.41
N SER A 59 -8.55 25.80 -4.63
CA SER A 59 -7.16 25.69 -5.13
C SER A 59 -6.24 26.77 -4.55
N GLY A 60 -6.80 27.83 -3.98
CA GLY A 60 -6.11 29.07 -3.66
C GLY A 60 -6.01 30.02 -4.86
N LYS A 61 -6.53 29.62 -6.03
CA LYS A 61 -6.47 30.39 -7.28
C LYS A 61 -7.88 30.75 -7.74
N SER A 62 -8.01 31.91 -8.40
CA SER A 62 -9.31 32.35 -8.91
C SER A 62 -9.78 31.50 -10.10
N ASP A 63 -11.05 31.11 -10.06
CA ASP A 63 -11.75 30.50 -11.19
C ASP A 63 -12.22 31.55 -12.20
N PHE A 64 -12.76 31.11 -13.34
CA PHE A 64 -13.53 32.00 -14.21
C PHE A 64 -14.74 31.32 -14.83
N VAL A 65 -15.70 32.14 -15.25
CA VAL A 65 -16.83 31.71 -16.07
C VAL A 65 -16.86 32.47 -17.37
N ALA A 66 -17.30 31.78 -18.42
CA ALA A 66 -17.51 32.36 -19.74
C ALA A 66 -18.88 32.00 -20.29
N SER A 67 -19.49 32.93 -21.02
CA SER A 67 -20.79 32.71 -21.66
C SER A 67 -20.63 32.22 -23.10
N GLY A 68 -21.54 31.33 -23.50
CA GLY A 68 -21.86 31.03 -24.90
C GLY A 68 -23.30 31.48 -25.15
N THR A 69 -23.49 32.66 -25.73
CA THR A 69 -24.81 33.30 -25.82
C THR A 69 -25.73 32.70 -26.89
N ARG A 70 -25.22 31.82 -27.76
CA ARG A 70 -25.94 31.29 -28.92
C ARG A 70 -25.71 29.80 -29.13
N ILE A 71 -25.65 29.02 -28.06
CA ILE A 71 -25.50 27.57 -28.17
C ILE A 71 -26.76 26.99 -28.82
N SER A 72 -26.57 26.30 -29.94
CA SER A 72 -27.64 25.59 -30.63
C SER A 72 -27.84 24.24 -29.97
N THR A 73 -29.06 23.96 -29.51
CA THR A 73 -29.46 22.64 -28.98
C THR A 73 -30.06 21.73 -30.06
N GLY A 74 -29.90 22.09 -31.34
CA GLY A 74 -30.42 21.30 -32.47
C GLY A 74 -31.90 21.53 -32.81
N ALA A 75 -32.63 22.36 -32.05
CA ALA A 75 -34.07 22.62 -32.24
C ALA A 75 -34.40 23.99 -32.86
N GLY A 76 -33.44 24.70 -33.44
CA GLY A 76 -33.64 26.03 -34.03
C GLY A 76 -33.80 27.17 -33.01
N THR A 77 -33.70 26.87 -31.72
CA THR A 77 -33.60 27.85 -30.64
C THR A 77 -32.13 27.96 -30.19
N SER A 78 -31.63 29.20 -30.12
CA SER A 78 -30.35 29.50 -29.48
C SER A 78 -30.61 29.76 -28.00
N THR A 79 -30.03 28.96 -27.12
CA THR A 79 -30.02 29.22 -25.68
C THR A 79 -28.63 29.70 -25.26
N GLY A 80 -28.57 30.53 -24.22
CA GLY A 80 -27.30 30.83 -23.57
C GLY A 80 -26.85 29.66 -22.69
N ALA A 81 -25.55 29.45 -22.55
CA ALA A 81 -24.98 28.66 -21.46
C ALA A 81 -23.79 29.39 -20.81
N ILE A 82 -23.44 28.91 -19.63
CA ILE A 82 -22.27 29.36 -18.86
C ILE A 82 -21.37 28.15 -18.66
N SER A 83 -20.09 28.32 -18.95
CA SER A 83 -19.04 27.36 -18.65
C SER A 83 -18.21 27.89 -17.48
N HIS A 84 -17.95 27.05 -16.50
CA HIS A 84 -17.12 27.35 -15.34
C HIS A 84 -15.81 26.57 -15.47
N TRP A 85 -14.71 27.29 -15.31
CA TRP A 85 -13.36 26.80 -15.43
C TRP A 85 -12.62 27.05 -14.14
N THR A 86 -11.94 26.01 -13.69
CA THR A 86 -11.19 25.98 -12.44
C THR A 86 -9.74 25.64 -12.78
N PRO A 87 -8.75 26.36 -12.21
CA PRO A 87 -7.34 26.00 -12.38
C PRO A 87 -7.04 24.68 -11.65
N PRO A 88 -5.89 24.04 -11.93
CA PRO A 88 -5.42 22.93 -11.13
C PRO A 88 -5.33 23.31 -9.65
N ASP A 89 -5.47 22.32 -8.77
CA ASP A 89 -5.52 22.57 -7.34
C ASP A 89 -4.14 22.74 -6.69
N THR A 90 -3.07 22.39 -7.41
CA THR A 90 -1.67 22.56 -7.02
C THR A 90 -0.76 22.48 -8.26
N ASP A 91 0.45 23.04 -8.15
CA ASP A 91 1.59 22.87 -9.06
C ASP A 91 2.42 21.61 -8.79
N LEU A 92 2.09 20.87 -7.74
CA LEU A 92 2.76 19.64 -7.40
C LEU A 92 2.41 18.55 -8.42
N ASP A 93 3.44 17.86 -8.91
CA ASP A 93 3.30 16.58 -9.61
C ASP A 93 2.39 15.63 -8.83
N PRO A 94 1.73 14.63 -9.44
CA PRO A 94 0.92 13.65 -8.71
C PRO A 94 1.65 13.07 -7.49
N PRO A 95 0.92 12.63 -6.43
CA PRO A 95 1.52 11.98 -5.28
C PRO A 95 2.48 10.88 -5.74
N ALA A 96 3.72 10.89 -5.26
CA ALA A 96 4.70 9.90 -5.66
C ALA A 96 4.92 8.92 -4.51
N THR A 97 4.85 7.63 -4.79
CA THR A 97 5.03 6.57 -3.80
C THR A 97 6.44 6.00 -3.86
N THR A 98 6.95 5.62 -2.70
CA THR A 98 8.16 4.80 -2.59
C THR A 98 7.92 3.76 -1.52
N VAL A 99 7.91 2.50 -1.93
CA VAL A 99 7.73 1.35 -1.04
C VAL A 99 9.08 0.75 -0.67
N THR A 100 9.36 0.62 0.63
CA THR A 100 10.53 -0.10 1.14
C THR A 100 10.05 -1.26 2.00
N SER A 101 10.33 -2.49 1.57
CA SER A 101 9.93 -3.69 2.30
C SER A 101 10.74 -4.94 1.91
N THR A 102 10.59 -6.00 2.71
CA THR A 102 11.13 -7.34 2.45
C THR A 102 10.12 -8.26 1.75
N TRP A 103 8.88 -7.81 1.49
CA TRP A 103 7.75 -8.60 0.99
C TRP A 103 7.48 -9.91 1.76
N LEU A 104 8.04 -10.06 2.96
CA LEU A 104 7.85 -11.23 3.82
C LEU A 104 6.52 -11.10 4.56
N LEU A 105 5.76 -12.20 4.63
CA LEU A 105 4.56 -12.23 5.47
C LEU A 105 4.96 -12.04 6.94
N GLY A 106 4.23 -11.21 7.68
CA GLY A 106 4.53 -10.87 9.07
C GLY A 106 5.49 -9.69 9.25
N ASP A 107 6.23 -9.31 8.21
CA ASP A 107 7.09 -8.12 8.24
C ASP A 107 6.31 -6.84 7.96
N ASP A 108 6.93 -5.72 8.32
CA ASP A 108 6.42 -4.38 8.06
C ASP A 108 6.83 -3.87 6.67
N VAL A 109 5.88 -3.24 5.98
CA VAL A 109 6.12 -2.44 4.77
C VAL A 109 6.11 -0.97 5.14
N THR A 110 7.15 -0.25 4.74
CA THR A 110 7.18 1.21 4.86
C THR A 110 6.82 1.85 3.53
N ILE A 111 5.85 2.76 3.55
CA ILE A 111 5.40 3.50 2.38
C ILE A 111 5.64 4.98 2.64
N THR A 112 6.42 5.61 1.79
CA THR A 112 6.62 7.06 1.78
C THR A 112 5.88 7.65 0.60
N VAL A 113 5.18 8.77 0.83
CA VAL A 113 4.43 9.51 -0.18
C VAL A 113 4.90 10.95 -0.21
N ASP A 114 5.35 11.41 -1.38
CA ASP A 114 5.76 12.77 -1.66
C ASP A 114 4.69 13.53 -2.45
N ASN A 115 4.95 14.82 -2.74
CA ASN A 115 4.07 15.72 -3.49
C ASN A 115 2.68 15.92 -2.88
N LEU A 116 2.60 15.88 -1.55
CA LEU A 116 1.37 16.10 -0.80
C LEU A 116 1.07 17.59 -0.68
N ARG A 117 -0.19 17.94 -0.92
CA ARG A 117 -0.68 19.31 -0.75
C ARG A 117 -1.11 19.54 0.70
N ASP A 118 -0.92 20.76 1.21
CA ASP A 118 -1.43 21.18 2.52
C ASP A 118 -2.78 21.91 2.39
N PRO A 119 -3.84 21.53 3.12
CA PRO A 119 -4.07 20.22 3.75
C PRO A 119 -4.69 19.22 2.77
N CYS A 120 -4.42 17.93 2.95
CA CYS A 120 -5.12 16.87 2.21
C CYS A 120 -5.47 15.65 3.08
N ASP A 121 -6.49 14.91 2.68
CA ASP A 121 -6.74 13.54 3.13
C ASP A 121 -6.01 12.57 2.19
N LEU A 122 -5.23 11.66 2.78
CA LEU A 122 -4.41 10.68 2.07
C LEU A 122 -4.94 9.26 2.33
N TYR A 123 -5.42 8.63 1.26
CA TYR A 123 -6.00 7.29 1.25
C TYR A 123 -4.97 6.30 0.69
N PHE A 124 -4.70 5.24 1.43
CA PHE A 124 -3.78 4.19 1.01
C PHE A 124 -4.56 2.94 0.60
N TYR A 125 -4.29 2.49 -0.62
CA TYR A 125 -4.90 1.31 -1.22
C TYR A 125 -3.85 0.23 -1.43
N ALA A 126 -4.27 -1.01 -1.21
CA ALA A 126 -3.48 -2.18 -1.53
C ALA A 126 -4.32 -3.09 -2.43
N GLY A 127 -3.74 -3.58 -3.52
CA GLY A 127 -4.41 -4.42 -4.50
C GLY A 127 -3.65 -5.71 -4.76
N LYS A 128 -4.36 -6.72 -5.24
CA LYS A 128 -3.80 -8.01 -5.69
C LYS A 128 -3.78 -8.14 -7.22
N SER A 129 -4.08 -7.06 -7.93
CA SER A 129 -4.17 -7.05 -9.38
C SER A 129 -3.86 -5.64 -9.90
N ILE A 130 -3.28 -5.57 -11.09
CA ILE A 130 -3.09 -4.34 -11.89
C ILE A 130 -4.26 -4.07 -12.84
N THR A 131 -5.42 -4.65 -12.56
CA THR A 131 -6.64 -4.33 -13.32
C THR A 131 -7.23 -3.05 -12.74
N PRO A 132 -7.35 -1.96 -13.53
CA PRO A 132 -7.88 -0.69 -13.03
C PRO A 132 -9.28 -0.83 -12.42
N THR A 133 -9.54 -0.08 -11.34
CA THR A 133 -10.84 -0.02 -10.66
C THR A 133 -11.09 1.38 -10.09
N THR A 134 -12.36 1.76 -9.91
CA THR A 134 -12.71 3.01 -9.22
C THR A 134 -13.02 2.69 -7.77
N SER A 135 -12.39 3.40 -6.83
CA SER A 135 -12.63 3.22 -5.39
C SER A 135 -13.97 3.80 -4.95
N ALA A 136 -14.45 3.40 -3.77
CA ALA A 136 -15.63 4.00 -3.12
C ALA A 136 -15.55 5.53 -2.95
N GLU A 137 -14.34 6.09 -2.86
CA GLU A 137 -14.09 7.54 -2.73
C GLU A 137 -14.07 8.27 -4.09
N GLY A 138 -14.13 7.52 -5.19
CA GLY A 138 -14.15 8.05 -6.56
C GLY A 138 -12.79 8.17 -7.23
N PHE A 139 -11.73 7.57 -6.66
CA PHE A 139 -10.41 7.54 -7.30
C PHE A 139 -10.38 6.48 -8.39
N ASP A 140 -9.92 6.85 -9.59
CA ASP A 140 -9.60 5.89 -10.65
C ASP A 140 -8.20 5.33 -10.37
N LEU A 141 -8.17 4.10 -9.85
CA LEU A 141 -6.96 3.39 -9.45
C LEU A 141 -6.54 2.42 -10.55
N ASP A 142 -5.24 2.22 -10.73
CA ASP A 142 -4.66 1.24 -11.65
C ASP A 142 -4.56 -0.16 -11.03
N ILE A 143 -5.02 -0.30 -9.78
CA ILE A 143 -5.06 -1.54 -9.03
C ILE A 143 -6.49 -2.01 -8.76
N GLY A 144 -6.64 -3.30 -8.48
CA GLY A 144 -7.91 -3.92 -8.14
C GLY A 144 -7.75 -5.13 -7.23
N ASN A 145 -8.88 -5.77 -6.89
CA ASN A 145 -8.95 -6.84 -5.89
C ASN A 145 -8.33 -6.40 -4.56
N PHE A 146 -8.96 -5.39 -3.94
CA PHE A 146 -8.41 -4.68 -2.81
C PHE A 146 -8.15 -5.58 -1.60
N GLN A 147 -7.01 -5.34 -0.95
CA GLN A 147 -6.61 -5.98 0.29
C GLN A 147 -6.74 -4.99 1.44
N GLN A 148 -7.50 -5.38 2.46
CA GLN A 148 -7.57 -4.67 3.73
C GLN A 148 -6.69 -5.39 4.76
N PHE A 149 -5.78 -4.68 5.44
CA PHE A 149 -4.90 -5.28 6.45
C PHE A 149 -5.51 -5.31 7.86
N SER A 150 -6.43 -4.38 8.13
CA SER A 150 -7.31 -4.38 9.30
C SER A 150 -8.59 -3.68 8.86
N THR A 151 -9.77 -4.14 9.26
CA THR A 151 -11.04 -3.56 8.81
C THR A 151 -11.16 -2.11 9.27
N PRO A 152 -11.01 -1.09 8.41
CA PRO A 152 -11.52 0.22 8.71
C PRO A 152 -13.02 0.22 8.40
N THR A 153 -13.72 1.20 8.93
CA THR A 153 -15.17 1.36 8.80
C THR A 153 -15.58 1.62 7.34
N GLY A 154 -15.69 0.58 6.52
CA GLY A 154 -16.51 0.55 5.30
C GLY A 154 -15.97 1.16 3.99
N GLY A 155 -14.64 1.23 3.79
CA GLY A 155 -14.03 1.69 2.52
C GLY A 155 -13.12 0.64 1.86
N ASP A 156 -12.67 0.93 0.63
CA ASP A 156 -11.75 0.06 -0.14
C ASP A 156 -10.26 0.26 0.22
N TYR A 157 -9.94 1.35 0.93
CA TYR A 157 -8.61 1.66 1.44
C TYR A 157 -8.29 0.86 2.72
N PHE A 158 -7.00 0.65 3.01
CA PHE A 158 -6.57 0.02 4.26
C PHE A 158 -6.10 1.02 5.32
N PHE A 159 -5.76 2.25 4.92
CA PHE A 159 -5.37 3.32 5.84
C PHE A 159 -5.77 4.70 5.30
N LEU A 160 -6.16 5.60 6.21
CA LEU A 160 -6.51 6.99 5.92
C LEU A 160 -5.75 7.90 6.90
N ALA A 161 -4.98 8.83 6.36
CA ALA A 161 -4.45 9.97 7.11
C ALA A 161 -5.23 11.21 6.73
N SER A 162 -5.99 11.79 7.68
CA SER A 162 -6.74 13.01 7.44
C SER A 162 -5.95 14.26 7.81
N ASN A 163 -6.23 15.38 7.12
CA ASN A 163 -5.60 16.69 7.35
C ASN A 163 -4.06 16.61 7.38
N VAL A 164 -3.48 15.86 6.44
CA VAL A 164 -2.04 15.78 6.25
C VAL A 164 -1.53 17.15 5.84
N THR A 165 -0.56 17.67 6.60
CA THR A 165 0.24 18.81 6.19
C THR A 165 1.10 18.42 5.00
N GLY A 166 1.16 19.27 3.99
CA GLY A 166 1.83 18.99 2.71
C GLY A 166 3.32 18.63 2.84
N GLY A 167 3.90 18.22 1.71
CA GLY A 167 5.26 17.66 1.64
C GLY A 167 5.22 16.13 1.58
N THR A 168 5.78 15.49 2.61
CA THR A 168 6.02 14.03 2.64
C THR A 168 5.32 13.38 3.82
N LYS A 169 4.76 12.17 3.60
CA LYS A 169 4.19 11.33 4.66
C LYS A 169 4.73 9.91 4.57
N THR A 170 5.18 9.37 5.70
CA THR A 170 5.57 7.96 5.82
C THR A 170 4.59 7.23 6.73
N ILE A 171 4.22 6.01 6.33
CA ILE A 171 3.49 5.05 7.16
C ILE A 171 4.19 3.69 7.15
N THR A 172 3.95 2.91 8.20
CA THR A 172 4.43 1.53 8.32
C THR A 172 3.23 0.63 8.60
N VAL A 173 3.13 -0.47 7.87
CA VAL A 173 1.96 -1.36 7.90
C VAL A 173 2.44 -2.81 7.91
N PRO A 174 1.96 -3.65 8.84
CA PRO A 174 2.33 -5.06 8.88
C PRO A 174 1.63 -5.83 7.74
N ILE A 175 2.37 -6.69 7.04
CA ILE A 175 1.79 -7.67 6.11
C ILE A 175 1.19 -8.82 6.94
N PRO A 176 -0.12 -9.11 6.84
CA PRO A 176 -0.73 -10.19 7.61
C PRO A 176 -0.19 -11.57 7.24
N LEU A 177 0.11 -12.40 8.25
CA LEU A 177 0.47 -13.81 8.09
C LEU A 177 -0.63 -14.67 7.45
N THR A 178 -1.87 -14.18 7.44
CA THR A 178 -3.02 -14.86 6.85
C THR A 178 -3.08 -14.74 5.31
N MET A 179 -2.21 -13.93 4.71
CA MET A 179 -2.10 -13.84 3.25
C MET A 179 -1.33 -15.05 2.69
N SER A 180 -1.53 -15.35 1.41
CA SER A 180 -0.84 -16.48 0.76
C SER A 180 0.46 -16.02 0.10
N ALA A 181 1.55 -16.72 0.39
CA ALA A 181 2.80 -16.55 -0.34
C ALA A 181 2.60 -16.75 -1.86
N GLY A 182 3.37 -16.01 -2.65
CA GLY A 182 3.23 -15.92 -4.11
C GLY A 182 2.10 -15.00 -4.58
N SER A 183 1.25 -14.48 -3.68
CA SER A 183 0.26 -13.47 -4.06
C SER A 183 0.93 -12.13 -4.32
N PRO A 184 0.55 -11.39 -5.37
CA PRO A 184 0.99 -10.02 -5.54
C PRO A 184 0.35 -9.12 -4.48
N LEU A 185 1.13 -8.14 -4.02
CA LEU A 185 0.66 -7.03 -3.21
C LEU A 185 1.22 -5.74 -3.82
N ILE A 186 0.33 -4.81 -4.16
CA ILE A 186 0.67 -3.58 -4.90
C ILE A 186 0.03 -2.41 -4.19
N PHE A 187 0.76 -1.32 -4.02
CA PHE A 187 0.27 -0.12 -3.33
C PHE A 187 -0.04 1.01 -4.31
N GLN A 188 -1.08 1.78 -4.02
CA GLN A 188 -1.38 3.04 -4.69
C GLN A 188 -2.01 3.99 -3.68
N VAL A 189 -1.83 5.30 -3.86
CA VAL A 189 -2.41 6.29 -2.94
C VAL A 189 -3.25 7.31 -3.68
N GLY A 190 -4.34 7.72 -3.04
CA GLY A 190 -5.21 8.81 -3.48
C GLY A 190 -5.15 9.97 -2.50
N THR A 191 -5.03 11.20 -2.99
CA THR A 191 -5.19 12.40 -2.17
C THR A 191 -6.46 13.13 -2.54
N LYS A 192 -7.23 13.52 -1.52
CA LYS A 192 -8.42 14.34 -1.64
C LYS A 192 -8.22 15.62 -0.85
N THR A 193 -8.57 16.75 -1.42
CA THR A 193 -8.57 18.04 -0.72
C THR A 193 -10.01 18.44 -0.39
N SER A 194 -10.23 19.62 0.19
CA SER A 194 -11.58 20.21 0.33
C SER A 194 -12.25 20.48 -1.03
N SER A 195 -11.48 20.38 -2.11
CA SER A 195 -11.89 20.46 -3.50
C SER A 195 -12.42 19.12 -4.05
N PRO A 196 -13.24 19.11 -5.12
CA PRO A 196 -13.50 17.89 -5.89
C PRO A 196 -12.25 17.28 -6.57
N PHE A 197 -11.08 17.91 -6.54
CA PHE A 197 -9.88 17.33 -7.15
C PHE A 197 -9.40 16.10 -6.38
N LEU A 198 -9.30 15.02 -7.13
CA LEU A 198 -8.72 13.76 -6.71
C LEU A 198 -7.41 13.60 -7.48
N ARG A 199 -6.31 13.39 -6.76
CA ARG A 199 -5.02 13.03 -7.36
C ARG A 199 -4.67 11.61 -6.92
N VAL A 200 -4.11 10.83 -7.83
CA VAL A 200 -3.72 9.43 -7.59
C VAL A 200 -2.25 9.29 -7.94
N SER A 201 -1.51 8.50 -7.15
CA SER A 201 -0.13 8.18 -7.50
C SER A 201 -0.08 7.31 -8.77
N PRO A 202 0.88 7.53 -9.68
CA PRO A 202 1.08 6.57 -10.76
C PRO A 202 1.44 5.21 -10.16
N LEU A 203 1.11 4.13 -10.88
CA LEU A 203 1.60 2.81 -10.51
C LEU A 203 3.08 2.68 -10.88
N ASP A 204 3.96 2.63 -9.87
CA ASP A 204 5.37 2.28 -10.07
C ASP A 204 5.53 0.74 -10.02
N PRO A 205 6.29 0.12 -10.95
CA PRO A 205 6.60 -1.32 -10.87
C PRO A 205 7.28 -1.75 -9.56
N ASP A 206 7.97 -0.84 -8.87
CA ASP A 206 8.65 -1.11 -7.60
C ASP A 206 7.73 -0.93 -6.37
N ASP A 207 6.52 -0.39 -6.55
CA ASP A 207 5.51 -0.23 -5.48
C ASP A 207 4.71 -1.52 -5.20
N GLY A 208 5.16 -2.64 -5.77
CA GLY A 208 4.54 -3.94 -5.59
C GLY A 208 5.54 -5.09 -5.61
N GLY A 209 5.13 -6.23 -5.03
CA GLY A 209 5.95 -7.42 -4.97
C GLY A 209 5.13 -8.69 -4.75
N LEU A 210 5.78 -9.83 -4.95
CA LEU A 210 5.22 -11.13 -4.58
C LEU A 210 5.50 -11.40 -3.11
N LEU A 211 4.46 -11.72 -2.36
CA LEU A 211 4.60 -12.07 -0.95
C LEU A 211 5.42 -13.35 -0.79
N VAL A 212 6.34 -13.34 0.17
CA VAL A 212 7.22 -14.46 0.46
C VAL A 212 6.87 -15.02 1.83
N ALA A 213 6.76 -16.34 1.92
CA ALA A 213 6.58 -16.98 3.23
C ALA A 213 7.84 -16.76 4.07
N PRO A 214 7.71 -16.36 5.35
CA PRO A 214 8.84 -16.32 6.26
C PRO A 214 9.44 -17.73 6.41
N PRO A 215 10.76 -17.83 6.64
CA PRO A 215 11.40 -19.12 6.86
C PRO A 215 10.85 -19.75 8.14
N PHE A 216 10.81 -21.09 8.19
CA PHE A 216 10.44 -21.82 9.39
C PHE A 216 11.43 -21.52 10.52
N GLN A 217 10.92 -21.16 11.69
CA GLN A 217 11.72 -20.65 12.81
C GLN A 217 11.43 -21.43 14.09
N LEU A 218 12.41 -21.46 15.00
CA LEU A 218 12.29 -22.03 16.32
C LEU A 218 12.89 -21.06 17.35
N ASP A 219 12.02 -20.49 18.19
CA ASP A 219 12.37 -19.55 19.24
C ASP A 219 12.33 -20.22 20.63
N TYR A 220 13.03 -19.62 21.59
CA TYR A 220 13.10 -20.11 22.98
C TYR A 220 12.91 -18.97 23.97
N SER A 221 12.08 -19.20 25.00
CA SER A 221 11.88 -18.24 26.06
C SER A 221 11.60 -18.92 27.41
N PRO A 222 12.37 -18.65 28.48
CA PRO A 222 13.67 -17.98 28.48
C PRO A 222 14.73 -18.80 27.72
N PRO A 223 15.92 -18.23 27.44
CA PRO A 223 17.04 -18.99 26.86
C PRO A 223 17.31 -20.29 27.66
N PRO A 224 17.49 -21.44 26.99
CA PRO A 224 17.67 -22.72 27.67
C PRO A 224 18.86 -22.72 28.64
N ALA A 225 18.62 -23.16 29.88
CA ALA A 225 19.60 -23.23 30.96
C ALA A 225 19.49 -24.57 31.71
N ALA A 226 20.61 -25.11 32.19
CA ALA A 226 20.63 -26.41 32.83
C ALA A 226 19.73 -26.46 34.09
N GLY A 227 18.84 -27.44 34.16
CA GLY A 227 17.90 -27.60 35.28
C GLY A 227 16.69 -26.65 35.24
N ALA A 228 16.58 -25.79 34.23
CA ALA A 228 15.45 -24.89 34.05
C ALA A 228 14.45 -25.42 33.00
N THR A 229 13.25 -24.87 33.01
CA THR A 229 12.28 -25.04 31.92
C THR A 229 12.44 -23.91 30.91
N THR A 230 12.37 -24.24 29.63
CA THR A 230 12.30 -23.29 28.52
C THR A 230 11.09 -23.62 27.66
N ASP A 231 10.40 -22.59 27.17
CA ASP A 231 9.34 -22.73 26.18
C ASP A 231 9.97 -22.70 24.78
N LEU A 232 9.47 -23.58 23.92
CA LEU A 232 9.84 -23.73 22.52
C LEU A 232 8.66 -23.23 21.69
N GLU A 233 8.91 -22.27 20.81
CA GLU A 233 7.91 -21.72 19.90
C GLU A 233 8.38 -21.95 18.47
N ALA A 234 7.70 -22.83 17.74
CA ALA A 234 7.93 -22.98 16.31
C ALA A 234 7.00 -22.03 15.57
N ASN A 235 7.56 -21.19 14.70
CA ASN A 235 6.85 -20.20 13.91
C ASN A 235 6.90 -20.55 12.42
N PHE A 236 5.82 -20.23 11.70
CA PHE A 236 5.71 -20.36 10.25
C PHE A 236 5.77 -21.81 9.74
N GLY A 237 5.28 -22.76 10.53
CA GLY A 237 5.03 -24.12 10.06
C GLY A 237 3.80 -24.21 9.15
N HIS A 238 3.48 -25.40 8.67
CA HIS A 238 2.23 -25.65 7.95
C HIS A 238 1.02 -25.41 8.89
N PRO A 239 0.10 -24.48 8.53
CA PRO A 239 -1.06 -24.16 9.36
C PRO A 239 -1.99 -25.36 9.59
N ASN A 240 -2.48 -25.52 10.82
CA ASN A 240 -3.36 -26.62 11.25
C ASN A 240 -2.75 -28.02 11.11
N GLU A 241 -1.44 -28.13 10.83
CA GLU A 241 -0.72 -29.40 10.76
C GLU A 241 0.12 -29.64 12.02
N LYS A 242 0.62 -30.86 12.19
CA LYS A 242 1.47 -31.19 13.35
C LYS A 242 2.88 -30.63 13.18
N ILE A 243 3.37 -29.96 14.22
CA ILE A 243 4.77 -29.64 14.43
C ILE A 243 5.33 -30.57 15.50
N TYR A 244 6.48 -31.17 15.20
CA TYR A 244 7.19 -32.08 16.07
C TYR A 244 8.43 -31.39 16.62
N PHE A 245 8.59 -31.42 17.94
CA PHE A 245 9.74 -30.84 18.63
C PHE A 245 10.67 -31.95 19.09
N PHE A 246 11.96 -31.76 18.85
CA PHE A 246 13.02 -32.71 19.20
C PHE A 246 14.18 -32.00 19.89
N TYR A 247 14.94 -32.76 20.66
CA TYR A 247 16.29 -32.38 21.07
C TYR A 247 17.28 -33.53 20.94
N GLY A 248 18.56 -33.19 20.86
CA GLY A 248 19.66 -34.15 20.78
C GLY A 248 20.99 -33.54 21.19
N THR A 249 22.04 -34.37 21.23
CA THR A 249 23.40 -33.96 21.63
C THR A 249 24.35 -33.80 20.44
N SER A 250 23.89 -34.10 19.23
CA SER A 250 24.63 -33.89 17.97
C SER A 250 23.69 -33.87 16.77
N THR A 251 24.12 -33.20 15.70
CA THR A 251 23.44 -33.22 14.40
C THR A 251 23.64 -34.54 13.67
N GLY A 252 22.73 -34.89 12.78
CA GLY A 252 22.76 -36.14 12.01
C GLY A 252 21.53 -36.34 11.13
N SER A 253 21.40 -37.52 10.52
CA SER A 253 20.23 -37.91 9.71
C SER A 253 19.49 -39.10 10.29
N ALA A 254 19.15 -39.05 11.58
CA ALA A 254 18.30 -40.09 12.18
C ALA A 254 16.82 -39.71 12.05
N GLY A 255 16.02 -40.69 11.64
CA GLY A 255 14.57 -40.61 11.80
C GLY A 255 14.16 -40.98 13.23
N TYR A 256 13.03 -40.45 13.69
CA TYR A 256 12.45 -40.87 14.97
C TYR A 256 11.59 -42.13 14.79
N LEU A 257 11.58 -43.05 15.76
CA LEU A 257 10.92 -44.36 15.64
C LEU A 257 9.42 -44.21 15.32
N GLY A 258 8.99 -44.72 14.15
CA GLY A 258 7.62 -44.60 13.63
C GLY A 258 7.41 -43.41 12.68
N PHE A 259 8.46 -42.63 12.41
CA PHE A 259 8.43 -41.38 11.64
C PHE A 259 9.61 -41.36 10.66
N ILE A 260 9.36 -41.50 9.35
CA ILE A 260 10.39 -41.56 8.30
C ILE A 260 10.81 -40.14 7.90
N VAL A 261 11.11 -39.29 8.88
CA VAL A 261 11.49 -37.90 8.63
C VAL A 261 12.79 -37.63 9.35
N ASN A 262 13.74 -37.09 8.60
CA ASN A 262 15.01 -36.66 9.14
C ASN A 262 14.78 -35.47 10.07
N THR A 263 15.24 -35.57 11.32
CA THR A 263 15.09 -34.49 12.31
C THR A 263 16.34 -33.59 12.38
N GLY A 264 17.33 -33.78 11.51
CA GLY A 264 18.62 -33.09 11.61
C GLY A 264 19.50 -33.53 12.79
N LEU A 265 19.11 -34.57 13.54
CA LEU A 265 19.79 -35.05 14.75
C LEU A 265 20.25 -36.52 14.58
N SER A 266 21.27 -36.93 15.32
CA SER A 266 21.82 -38.31 15.26
C SER A 266 21.09 -39.31 16.17
N ALA A 267 20.47 -38.83 17.24
CA ALA A 267 19.69 -39.62 18.20
C ALA A 267 18.57 -38.76 18.82
N PRO A 268 17.56 -38.35 18.01
CA PRO A 268 16.54 -37.41 18.46
C PRO A 268 15.68 -37.98 19.58
N THR A 269 15.42 -37.15 20.58
CA THR A 269 14.38 -37.38 21.59
C THR A 269 13.22 -36.43 21.33
N MET A 270 12.03 -36.98 21.09
CA MET A 270 10.82 -36.18 20.88
C MET A 270 10.37 -35.56 22.20
N ILE A 271 10.09 -34.26 22.15
CA ILE A 271 9.57 -33.46 23.25
C ILE A 271 8.05 -33.50 23.22
N ALA A 272 7.48 -33.09 22.09
CA ALA A 272 6.04 -33.03 21.87
C ALA A 272 5.71 -33.10 20.37
N ASN A 273 4.44 -33.37 20.08
CA ASN A 273 3.82 -33.06 18.80
C ASN A 273 2.57 -32.22 19.06
N ILE A 274 2.48 -31.07 18.43
CA ILE A 274 1.44 -30.07 18.67
C ILE A 274 0.84 -29.68 17.33
N VAL A 275 -0.48 -29.55 17.26
CA VAL A 275 -1.15 -29.03 16.05
C VAL A 275 -0.94 -27.52 16.03
N ALA A 276 -0.32 -27.02 14.97
CA ALA A 276 -0.11 -25.60 14.76
C ALA A 276 -1.44 -24.88 14.58
N ASP A 277 -1.48 -23.60 14.92
CA ASP A 277 -2.65 -22.76 14.67
C ASP A 277 -2.79 -22.37 13.18
N ALA A 278 -3.73 -21.47 12.90
CA ALA A 278 -3.99 -20.98 11.54
C ALA A 278 -2.84 -20.15 10.94
N THR A 279 -1.88 -19.71 11.76
CA THR A 279 -0.67 -18.98 11.34
C THR A 279 0.56 -19.88 11.27
N GLY A 280 0.44 -21.17 11.59
CA GLY A 280 1.56 -22.10 11.58
C GLY A 280 2.41 -22.08 12.85
N THR A 281 1.90 -21.49 13.94
CA THR A 281 2.61 -21.40 15.22
C THR A 281 2.23 -22.57 16.13
N ALA A 282 3.23 -23.16 16.81
CA ALA A 282 3.02 -24.19 17.83
C ALA A 282 3.97 -23.98 19.01
N ASN A 283 3.48 -24.27 20.21
CA ASN A 283 4.21 -24.06 21.46
C ASN A 283 4.38 -25.36 22.25
N SER A 284 5.56 -25.56 22.82
CA SER A 284 5.87 -26.65 23.74
C SER A 284 6.79 -26.17 24.86
N SER A 285 7.01 -27.00 25.88
CA SER A 285 7.95 -26.68 26.96
C SER A 285 8.78 -27.91 27.30
N ILE A 286 10.04 -27.70 27.64
CA ILE A 286 10.95 -28.77 28.06
C ILE A 286 11.73 -28.37 29.31
N GLY A 287 11.83 -29.30 30.26
CA GLY A 287 12.78 -29.22 31.36
C GLY A 287 14.16 -29.67 30.90
N ILE A 288 15.14 -28.77 30.90
CA ILE A 288 16.52 -29.06 30.53
C ILE A 288 17.21 -29.86 31.66
N PRO A 289 17.81 -31.02 31.39
CA PRO A 289 18.45 -31.81 32.44
C PRO A 289 19.60 -31.04 33.11
N ALA A 290 19.67 -31.06 34.44
CA ALA A 290 20.66 -30.30 35.22
C ALA A 290 22.14 -30.67 34.92
N GLY A 291 22.40 -31.83 34.33
CA GLY A 291 23.75 -32.30 33.96
C GLY A 291 24.25 -31.82 32.58
N THR A 292 23.58 -30.86 31.93
CA THR A 292 23.87 -30.44 30.55
C THR A 292 24.73 -29.18 30.44
N THR A 293 25.09 -28.54 31.56
CA THR A 293 25.97 -27.35 31.56
C THR A 293 27.27 -27.61 30.79
N GLY A 294 27.59 -26.75 29.82
CA GLY A 294 28.81 -26.84 29.02
C GLY A 294 28.78 -27.90 27.91
N PHE A 295 27.65 -28.57 27.69
CA PHE A 295 27.44 -29.47 26.56
C PHE A 295 26.53 -28.80 25.51
N PRO A 296 26.79 -28.99 24.20
CA PRO A 296 25.88 -28.53 23.17
C PRO A 296 24.59 -29.37 23.22
N LEU A 297 23.45 -28.68 23.25
CA LEU A 297 22.16 -29.26 22.94
C LEU A 297 21.69 -28.70 21.60
N TYR A 298 21.13 -29.58 20.78
CA TYR A 298 20.54 -29.23 19.51
C TYR A 298 19.03 -29.37 19.65
N PHE A 299 18.30 -28.33 19.28
CA PHE A 299 16.85 -28.37 19.19
C PHE A 299 16.46 -28.42 17.72
N SER A 300 15.43 -29.19 17.41
CA SER A 300 14.86 -29.21 16.08
C SER A 300 13.35 -29.16 16.15
N ALA A 301 12.76 -28.37 15.27
CA ALA A 301 11.35 -28.44 14.96
C ALA A 301 11.18 -28.93 13.53
N VAL A 302 10.12 -29.71 13.31
CA VAL A 302 9.77 -30.24 12.01
C VAL A 302 8.28 -30.06 11.78
N SER A 303 7.92 -29.32 10.74
CA SER A 303 6.55 -29.22 10.24
C SER A 303 6.40 -30.09 8.99
N TRP A 304 5.32 -30.87 8.92
CA TRP A 304 5.14 -31.87 7.88
C TRP A 304 3.70 -31.92 7.39
N ILE A 305 3.50 -31.84 6.06
CA ILE A 305 2.19 -31.95 5.42
C ILE A 305 2.15 -33.12 4.42
N ASN A 306 1.13 -33.98 4.57
CA ASN A 306 0.74 -35.03 3.61
C ASN A 306 1.90 -35.87 3.01
N LEU A 307 2.94 -36.15 3.80
CA LEU A 307 4.12 -36.94 3.41
C LEU A 307 5.01 -36.36 2.29
N ASN A 308 4.75 -35.12 1.84
CA ASN A 308 5.36 -34.60 0.60
C ASN A 308 6.17 -33.31 0.77
N GLU A 309 5.90 -32.51 1.79
CA GLU A 309 6.59 -31.24 2.01
C GLU A 309 7.00 -31.12 3.47
N LEU A 310 8.29 -30.83 3.67
CA LEU A 310 8.98 -30.83 4.95
C LEU A 310 9.59 -29.46 5.16
N LEU A 311 9.26 -28.82 6.28
CA LEU A 311 9.99 -27.68 6.82
C LEU A 311 10.69 -28.14 8.07
N ASP A 312 12.00 -27.93 8.13
CA ASP A 312 12.81 -28.26 9.29
C ASP A 312 13.72 -27.09 9.67
N VAL A 313 13.92 -26.94 10.97
CA VAL A 313 14.90 -26.03 11.54
C VAL A 313 15.64 -26.79 12.63
N THR A 314 16.95 -26.64 12.66
CA THR A 314 17.82 -27.22 13.69
C THR A 314 18.78 -26.15 14.15
N GLU A 315 18.81 -25.91 15.46
CA GLU A 315 19.69 -24.91 16.05
C GLU A 315 20.58 -25.53 17.11
N GLU A 316 21.82 -25.06 17.15
CA GLU A 316 22.81 -25.41 18.16
C GLU A 316 22.80 -24.39 19.28
N LEU A 317 22.66 -24.86 20.52
CA LEU A 317 22.77 -24.00 21.69
C LEU A 317 23.75 -24.59 22.70
N THR A 318 24.71 -23.78 23.13
CA THR A 318 25.58 -24.11 24.26
C THR A 318 24.87 -23.73 25.56
N ILE A 319 24.59 -24.73 26.40
CA ILE A 319 23.87 -24.52 27.66
C ILE A 319 24.78 -23.90 28.72
N GLY A 320 24.37 -22.74 29.21
CA GLY A 320 25.01 -22.02 30.32
C GLY A 320 24.75 -22.61 31.69
#